data_AF-A0A2J8REM6-F1
#
_entry.id   AF-A0A2J8REM6-F1
#
_cell.length_a   1.000
_cell.length_b   1.000
_cell.length_c   1.000
_cell.angle_alpha   90.00
_cell.angle_beta   90.00
_cell.angle_gamma   90.00
#
_symmetry.space_group_name_H-M   'P 1'
#
loop_
_entity.id
_entity.type
_entity.pdbx_description
1 polymer ?
#
loop_
_entity_poly.entity_id
_entity_poly.type
_entity_poly.pdbx_seq_one_letter_code
_entity_poly.pdbx_strand_id
1 'polypeptide(L)' 'MDLSAVRVEEVQNVINAMQKILECPICLELIKEPVSTKCDHIFCKVSLCCPSWSTVVRS' A
#
# COMPACT_ATOMS: atom_id res chain seq x y z
N MET A 1 6.48 34.36 2.09
CA MET A 1 6.28 32.90 2.20
C MET A 1 7.61 32.26 1.88
N ASP A 2 8.14 31.44 2.79
CA ASP A 2 9.46 30.84 2.65
C ASP A 2 9.44 29.83 1.50
N LEU A 3 10.14 30.14 0.41
CA LEU A 3 10.24 29.29 -0.77
C LEU A 3 10.79 27.89 -0.44
N SER A 4 11.59 27.78 0.63
CA SER A 4 12.11 26.50 1.10
C SER A 4 11.02 25.62 1.71
N ALA A 5 10.08 26.19 2.46
CA ALA A 5 8.95 25.46 3.04
C ALA A 5 8.00 24.92 1.95
N VAL A 6 7.75 25.69 0.89
CA VAL A 6 6.90 25.27 -0.25
C VAL A 6 7.49 24.06 -0.96
N ARG A 7 8.82 24.03 -1.17
CA ARG A 7 9.49 22.89 -1.82
C ARG A 7 9.48 21.62 -0.97
N VAL A 8 9.57 21.75 0.35
CA VAL A 8 9.49 20.61 1.28
C VAL A 8 8.09 19.99 1.27
N GLU A 9 7.05 20.82 1.24
CA GLU A 9 5.65 20.35 1.16
C GLU A 9 5.37 19.57 -0.12
N GLU A 10 5.87 20.05 -1.26
CA GLU A 10 5.72 19.37 -2.55
C GLU A 10 6.39 17.98 -2.54
N VAL A 11 7.61 17.88 -2.01
CA VAL A 11 8.33 16.60 -1.87
C VAL A 11 7.58 15.66 -0.93
N GLN A 12 7.06 16.16 0.20
CA GLN A 12 6.32 15.35 1.15
C GLN A 12 5.03 14.79 0.53
N ASN A 13 4.34 15.58 -0.29
CA ASN A 13 3.13 15.15 -1.00
C ASN A 13 3.43 14.01 -1.99
N VAL A 14 4.54 14.10 -2.72
CA VAL A 14 4.98 13.02 -3.63
C VAL A 14 5.30 11.75 -2.84
N ILE A 15 6.04 11.85 -1.74
CA ILE A 15 6.39 10.70 -0.89
C ILE A 15 5.12 10.04 -0.33
N ASN A 16 4.18 10.84 0.19
CA ASN A 16 2.92 10.34 0.71
C ASN A 16 2.08 9.63 -0.36
N ALA A 17 2.06 10.17 -1.59
CA ALA A 17 1.38 9.53 -2.71
C ALA A 17 2.04 8.19 -3.08
N MET A 18 3.37 8.11 -3.04
CA MET A 18 4.11 6.87 -3.28
C MET A 18 3.87 5.82 -2.19
N GLN A 19 3.80 6.22 -0.92
CA GLN A 19 3.55 5.31 0.20
C GLN A 19 2.21 4.59 0.08
N LYS A 20 1.15 5.30 -0.35
CA LYS A 20 -0.18 4.71 -0.58
C LYS A 20 -0.22 3.61 -1.63
N ILE A 21 0.72 3.63 -2.58
CA ILE A 21 0.83 2.57 -3.61
C ILE A 21 1.37 1.27 -3.00
N LEU A 22 2.11 1.38 -1.90
CA LEU A 22 2.72 0.25 -1.19
C LEU A 22 1.87 -0.23 0.00
N GLU A 23 0.68 0.34 0.19
CA GLU A 23 -0.27 -0.08 1.19
C GLU A 23 -1.11 -1.25 0.68
N CYS A 24 -1.38 -2.20 1.55
CA CYS A 24 -2.28 -3.29 1.24
C CYS A 24 -3.72 -2.75 1.25
N PRO A 25 -4.49 -2.92 0.16
CA PRO A 25 -5.86 -2.40 0.08
C PRO A 25 -6.84 -3.05 1.08
N ILE A 26 -6.40 -4.08 1.83
CA ILE A 26 -7.20 -4.79 2.83
C ILE A 26 -6.91 -4.28 4.25
N CYS A 27 -5.64 -4.25 4.67
CA CYS A 27 -5.29 -3.81 6.02
C CYS A 27 -4.91 -2.34 6.12
N LEU A 28 -4.76 -1.62 5.00
CA LEU A 28 -4.32 -0.22 4.96
C LEU A 28 -2.98 0.02 5.66
N GLU A 29 -2.16 -1.03 5.72
CA GLU A 29 -0.81 -1.04 6.27
C GLU A 29 0.18 -1.31 5.15
N LEU A 30 1.43 -0.90 5.35
CA LEU A 30 2.52 -1.17 4.40
C LEU A 30 2.63 -2.68 4.11
N ILE A 31 2.70 -3.04 2.82
CA ILE A 31 2.72 -4.44 2.41
C ILE A 31 3.94 -5.16 2.99
N LYS A 32 3.69 -6.15 3.84
CA LYS A 32 4.69 -7.08 4.35
C LYS A 32 4.52 -8.41 3.62
N GLU A 33 5.60 -8.88 3.01
CA GLU A 33 5.62 -10.08 2.15
C GLU A 33 4.55 -10.02 1.03
N PRO A 34 4.81 -9.34 -0.09
CA PRO A 34 3.82 -9.20 -1.17
C PRO A 34 3.47 -10.54 -1.82
N VAL A 35 2.18 -10.77 -2.08
CA VAL A 35 1.71 -11.85 -2.94
C VAL A 35 0.88 -11.26 -4.07
N SER A 36 1.17 -11.71 -5.29
CA SER A 36 0.37 -11.41 -6.48
C SER A 36 -0.79 -12.41 -6.62
N THR A 37 -2.01 -11.91 -6.83
CA THR A 37 -3.15 -12.73 -7.23
C THR A 37 -3.16 -12.95 -8.75
N LYS A 38 -4.09 -13.80 -9.23
CA LYS A 38 -4.27 -14.02 -10.68
C LYS A 38 -4.79 -12.80 -11.44
N CYS A 39 -5.39 -11.85 -10.74
CA CYS A 39 -5.85 -10.57 -11.28
C CYS A 39 -4.78 -9.46 -11.18
N ASP A 40 -3.51 -9.84 -10.98
CA ASP A 40 -2.34 -8.95 -10.87
C ASP A 40 -2.39 -7.90 -9.75
N HIS A 41 -3.26 -8.11 -8.75
CA HIS A 41 -3.27 -7.29 -7.54
C HIS A 41 -2.30 -7.83 -6.48
N ILE A 42 -1.65 -6.92 -5.74
CA ILE A 42 -0.67 -7.24 -4.71
C ILE A 42 -1.25 -7.01 -3.32
N PHE A 43 -1.07 -7.99 -2.42
CA PHE A 43 -1.54 -7.93 -1.03
C PHE A 43 -0.49 -8.46 -0.05
N CYS A 44 -0.69 -8.23 1.26
CA CYS A 44 0.12 -8.83 2.33
C CYS A 44 -0.09 -10.35 2.43
N LYS A 45 1.02 -11.10 2.53
CA LYS A 45 1.01 -12.54 2.85
C LYS A 45 0.86 -12.76 4.35
N VAL A 46 -0.34 -12.66 4.94
CA VAL A 46 -0.45 -12.88 6.39
C VAL A 46 -1.73 -13.60 6.80
N SER A 47 -1.54 -14.76 7.41
CA SER A 47 -2.51 -15.65 8.08
C SER A 47 -3.33 -14.99 9.20
N LEU A 48 -2.98 -13.77 9.60
CA LEU A 48 -3.66 -12.95 10.62
C LEU A 48 -4.47 -11.79 10.03
N CYS A 49 -4.14 -11.33 8.82
CA CYS A 49 -4.69 -10.09 8.24
C CYS A 49 -6.04 -10.31 7.55
N CYS A 50 -6.28 -11.52 7.05
CA CYS A 50 -7.52 -11.84 6.35
C CYS A 50 -7.85 -13.32 6.64
N PRO A 51 -8.79 -13.62 7.56
CA PRO A 51 -9.26 -14.99 7.77
C PRO A 51 -9.79 -15.65 6.48
N SER A 52 -10.12 -14.83 5.48
CA SER A 52 -10.63 -15.20 4.17
C SER A 52 -9.60 -15.11 3.03
N TRP A 53 -8.29 -15.22 3.31
CA TRP A 53 -7.23 -15.26 2.29
C TRP A 53 -7.60 -16.16 1.08
N SER A 54 -8.16 -17.33 1.36
CA SER A 54 -8.66 -18.30 0.37
C SER A 54 -9.70 -17.74 -0.60
N THR A 55 -10.51 -16.77 -0.15
CA THR A 55 -11.58 -16.12 -0.91
C THR A 55 -11.01 -15.06 -1.85
N VAL A 56 -10.06 -14.25 -1.39
CA VAL A 56 -9.46 -13.15 -2.16
C VAL A 56 -8.59 -13.65 -3.31
N VAL A 57 -7.89 -14.77 -3.14
CA VAL A 57 -7.04 -15.36 -4.20
C VAL A 57 -7.84 -16.10 -5.28
N ARG A 58 -9.12 -16.41 -5.02
CA ARG A 58 -9.99 -17.16 -5.95
C ARG A 58 -10.78 -16.28 -6.92
N SER A 59 -10.94 -14.99 -6.62
CA SER A 59 -11.52 -13.96 -7.50
C SER A 59 -10.44 -13.30 -8.35
#